data_AF-A0A0C3Q224-F1
#
_entry.id   AF-A0A0C3Q224-F1
#
_cell.length_a   1.000
_cell.length_b   1.000
_cell.length_c   1.000
_cell.angle_alpha   90.00
_cell.angle_beta   90.00
_cell.angle_gamma   90.00
#
_symmetry.space_group_name_H-M   'P 1'
#
loop_
_entity.id
_entity.type
_entity.pdbx_description
1 polymer ?
#
loop_
_entity_poly.entity_id
_entity_poly.type
_entity_poly.pdbx_seq_one_letter_code
_entity_poly.pdbx_strand_id
1 'polypeptide(L)'
;RFRKVQPFGRDTIRPFYRNASDMKGFGARDYEDILQCIIPVFEGLLPSPYNEQVLSTLYAMADLASLASLRLHTETTLLALRLAITRYGTLVRRFASITCTAFDTRETPREHQARMRRASAQSGAGGKPAGDSRWTFNLQRFKVHAIGDWPALITEFGTLENYSTWSVR
;
A
#
# COMPACT_ATOMS: atom_id res chain seq x y z
N ARG A 1 1.84 13.01 11.20
CA ARG A 1 0.36 13.13 11.34
C ARG A 1 -0.24 11.92 12.04
N PHE A 2 0.14 10.67 11.71
CA PHE A 2 -0.28 9.45 12.44
C PHE A 2 -0.14 9.54 13.97
N ARG A 3 0.95 10.11 14.50
CA ARG A 3 1.14 10.37 15.96
C ARG A 3 0.03 11.19 16.63
N LYS A 4 -0.78 11.92 15.87
CA LYS A 4 -1.90 12.73 16.39
C LYS A 4 -3.21 11.94 16.47
N VAL A 5 -3.26 10.75 15.86
CA VAL A 5 -4.42 9.86 15.95
C VAL A 5 -4.48 9.29 17.36
N GLN A 6 -5.58 9.54 18.06
CA GLN A 6 -5.81 8.99 19.39
C GLN A 6 -6.07 7.49 19.30
N PRO A 7 -5.63 6.69 20.29
CA PRO A 7 -5.99 5.29 20.35
C PRO A 7 -7.51 5.13 20.44
N PHE A 8 -8.03 4.07 19.84
CA PHE A 8 -9.47 3.79 19.80
C PHE A 8 -9.75 2.34 20.23
N GLY A 9 -10.80 2.17 21.03
CA GLY A 9 -11.17 0.87 21.59
C GLY A 9 -10.19 0.35 22.63
N ARG A 10 -10.48 -0.83 23.17
CA ARG A 10 -9.68 -1.52 24.20
C ARG A 10 -8.53 -2.33 23.56
N ASP A 11 -7.79 -1.69 22.65
CA ASP A 11 -6.70 -2.23 21.79
C ASP A 11 -7.01 -2.39 20.29
N THR A 12 -8.08 -1.80 19.77
CA THR A 12 -8.39 -1.84 18.32
C THR A 12 -7.41 -1.01 17.51
N ILE A 13 -7.19 0.25 17.91
CA ILE A 13 -6.21 1.14 17.28
C ILE A 13 -5.24 1.61 18.34
N ARG A 14 -3.96 1.23 18.19
CA ARG A 14 -2.91 1.58 19.15
C ARG A 14 -2.26 2.93 18.81
N PRO A 15 -1.59 3.57 19.78
CA PRO A 15 -0.88 4.81 19.51
C PRO A 15 0.29 4.58 18.52
N PHE A 16 0.38 5.40 17.49
CA PHE A 16 1.46 5.34 16.50
C PHE A 16 2.73 6.03 17.02
N TYR A 17 3.60 5.33 17.74
CA TYR A 17 4.85 5.92 18.25
C TYR A 17 5.93 6.12 17.19
N ARG A 18 6.03 5.17 16.25
CA ARG A 18 7.06 5.17 15.20
C ARG A 18 6.64 6.03 14.02
N ASN A 19 7.62 6.42 13.21
CA ASN A 19 7.32 7.10 11.96
C ASN A 19 6.68 6.11 10.97
N ALA A 20 5.44 6.37 10.58
CA ALA A 20 4.70 5.51 9.67
C ALA A 20 5.34 5.43 8.28
N SER A 21 5.96 6.52 7.79
CA SER A 21 6.62 6.53 6.49
C SER A 21 7.86 5.63 6.45
N ASP A 22 8.47 5.35 7.60
CA ASP A 22 9.68 4.52 7.65
C ASP A 22 9.35 3.01 7.56
N MET A 23 8.10 2.63 7.85
CA MET A 23 7.60 1.24 7.83
C MET A 23 8.55 0.24 8.53
N LYS A 24 9.22 0.69 9.61
CA LYS A 24 10.28 -0.08 10.28
C LYS A 24 9.72 -0.95 11.39
N GLY A 25 9.90 -2.27 11.23
CA GLY A 25 9.49 -3.26 12.22
C GLY A 25 7.98 -3.28 12.41
N PHE A 26 7.24 -3.13 11.30
CA PHE A 26 5.79 -3.27 11.26
C PHE A 26 5.41 -4.73 11.14
N GLY A 27 4.53 -5.19 12.03
CA GLY A 27 3.79 -6.43 11.86
C GLY A 27 2.55 -6.23 11.00
N ALA A 28 1.86 -7.33 10.68
CA ALA A 28 0.61 -7.29 9.90
C ALA A 28 -0.43 -6.31 10.49
N ARG A 29 -0.58 -6.30 11.82
CA ARG A 29 -1.50 -5.39 12.52
C ARG A 29 -1.16 -3.92 12.34
N ASP A 30 0.12 -3.54 12.33
CA ASP A 30 0.51 -2.13 12.14
C ASP A 30 0.09 -1.61 10.75
N TYR A 31 0.11 -2.48 9.73
CA TYR A 31 -0.38 -2.14 8.40
C TYR A 31 -1.90 -1.95 8.38
N GLU A 32 -2.62 -2.80 9.10
CA GLU A 32 -4.08 -2.72 9.22
C GLU A 32 -4.50 -1.43 9.93
N ASP A 33 -3.93 -1.14 11.10
CA ASP A 33 -4.21 0.07 11.89
C ASP A 33 -3.93 1.34 11.07
N ILE A 34 -2.84 1.34 10.29
CA ILE A 34 -2.52 2.46 9.40
C ILE A 34 -3.60 2.64 8.34
N LEU A 35 -4.02 1.55 7.69
CA LEU A 35 -5.04 1.62 6.63
C LEU A 35 -6.38 2.10 7.19
N GLN A 36 -6.77 1.66 8.39
CA GLN A 36 -7.98 2.11 9.08
C GLN A 36 -7.95 3.62 9.40
N CYS A 37 -6.78 4.18 9.72
CA CYS A 37 -6.62 5.59 10.06
C CYS A 37 -6.11 6.49 8.93
N ILE A 38 -5.93 5.97 7.71
CA ILE A 38 -5.17 6.68 6.68
C ILE A 38 -5.87 7.93 6.15
N ILE A 39 -7.20 7.91 6.05
CA ILE A 39 -8.01 8.99 5.47
C ILE A 39 -7.81 10.33 6.20
N PRO A 40 -8.09 10.44 7.53
CA PRO A 40 -7.90 11.72 8.24
C PRO A 40 -6.43 12.17 8.28
N VAL A 41 -5.48 11.24 8.09
CA VAL A 41 -4.06 11.55 8.05
C VAL A 41 -3.63 12.16 6.73
N PHE A 42 -4.27 11.78 5.62
CA PHE A 42 -3.98 12.30 4.29
C PHE A 42 -4.88 13.48 3.91
N GLU A 43 -6.00 13.69 4.59
CA GLU A 43 -6.89 14.80 4.31
C GLU A 43 -6.19 16.17 4.44
N GLY A 44 -6.30 16.99 3.39
CA GLY A 44 -5.64 18.29 3.29
C GLY A 44 -4.11 18.22 3.23
N LEU A 45 -3.51 17.05 2.96
CA LEU A 45 -2.06 16.91 2.87
C LEU A 45 -1.51 17.47 1.55
N LEU A 46 -2.24 17.25 0.47
CA LEU A 46 -1.86 17.65 -0.88
C LEU A 46 -2.75 18.81 -1.37
N PRO A 47 -2.30 19.60 -2.35
CA PRO A 47 -3.18 20.56 -3.02
C PRO A 47 -4.25 19.85 -3.85
N SER A 48 -5.42 20.48 -3.98
CA SER A 48 -6.45 20.08 -4.94
C SER A 48 -5.90 20.22 -6.37
N PRO A 49 -6.19 19.29 -7.31
CA PRO A 49 -7.11 18.15 -7.23
C PRO A 49 -6.48 16.82 -6.77
N TYR A 50 -5.21 16.83 -6.35
CA TYR A 50 -4.44 15.61 -6.09
C TYR A 50 -4.83 14.96 -4.76
N ASN A 51 -5.20 15.77 -3.77
CA ASN A 51 -5.66 15.28 -2.47
C ASN A 51 -6.91 14.41 -2.61
N GLU A 52 -7.89 14.85 -3.38
CA GLU A 52 -9.15 14.15 -3.63
C GLU A 52 -8.89 12.82 -4.36
N GLN A 53 -7.95 12.81 -5.31
CA GLN A 53 -7.54 11.59 -6.01
C GLN A 53 -6.86 10.59 -5.06
N VAL A 54 -5.96 11.07 -4.20
CA VAL A 54 -5.28 10.23 -3.21
C VAL A 54 -6.28 9.67 -2.20
N LEU A 55 -7.15 10.51 -1.63
CA LEU A 55 -8.19 10.08 -0.69
C LEU A 55 -9.13 9.06 -1.32
N SER A 56 -9.57 9.28 -2.57
CA SER A 56 -10.41 8.31 -3.29
C SER A 56 -9.71 6.97 -3.48
N THR A 57 -8.42 6.99 -3.81
CA THR A 57 -7.61 5.77 -3.99
C THR A 57 -7.41 5.03 -2.67
N LEU A 58 -7.11 5.76 -1.59
CA LEU A 58 -6.96 5.20 -0.25
C LEU A 58 -8.27 4.60 0.28
N TYR A 59 -9.40 5.27 0.04
CA TYR A 59 -10.71 4.77 0.41
C TYR A 59 -11.02 3.47 -0.33
N ALA A 60 -10.78 3.42 -1.64
CA ALA A 60 -10.99 2.20 -2.43
C ALA A 60 -10.07 1.05 -1.99
N MET A 61 -8.85 1.34 -1.52
CA MET A 61 -7.98 0.32 -0.92
C MET A 61 -8.53 -0.19 0.41
N ALA A 62 -9.05 0.69 1.26
CA ALA A 62 -9.65 0.30 2.54
C ALA A 62 -10.92 -0.55 2.34
N ASP A 63 -11.78 -0.17 1.39
CA ASP A 63 -12.97 -0.93 0.98
C ASP A 63 -12.60 -2.32 0.46
N LEU A 64 -11.64 -2.38 -0.48
CA LEU A 64 -11.09 -3.63 -1.00
C LEU A 64 -10.51 -4.52 0.12
N ALA A 65 -9.69 -3.95 1.01
CA ALA A 65 -9.10 -4.70 2.11
C ALA A 65 -10.17 -5.22 3.08
N SER A 66 -11.18 -4.42 3.40
CA SER A 66 -12.27 -4.85 4.28
C SER A 66 -13.06 -6.01 3.68
N LEU A 67 -13.33 -5.99 2.37
CA LEU A 67 -14.02 -7.08 1.69
C LEU A 67 -13.14 -8.33 1.58
N ALA A 68 -11.84 -8.15 1.34
CA ALA A 68 -10.87 -9.25 1.22
C ALA A 68 -10.61 -9.97 2.56
N SER A 69 -10.74 -9.26 3.69
CA SER A 69 -10.54 -9.82 5.03
C SER A 69 -11.79 -10.47 5.63
N LEU A 70 -12.87 -10.64 4.86
CA LEU A 70 -14.08 -11.30 5.36
C LEU A 70 -13.78 -12.78 5.67
N ARG A 71 -14.19 -13.22 6.86
CA ARG A 71 -14.06 -14.63 7.28
C ARG A 71 -15.05 -15.57 6.61
N LEU A 72 -16.09 -15.00 6.00
CA LEU A 72 -17.09 -15.73 5.25
C LEU A 72 -17.42 -14.95 3.99
N HIS A 73 -17.26 -15.61 2.85
CA HIS A 73 -17.67 -15.08 1.56
C HIS A 73 -18.97 -15.72 1.09
N THR A 74 -19.89 -14.90 0.63
CA THR A 74 -21.11 -15.29 -0.08
C THR A 74 -20.97 -14.84 -1.53
N GLU A 75 -21.89 -15.28 -2.40
CA GLU A 75 -21.93 -14.80 -3.79
C GLU A 75 -22.00 -13.26 -3.86
N THR A 76 -22.79 -12.65 -2.97
CA THR A 76 -22.93 -11.19 -2.89
C THR A 76 -21.65 -10.48 -2.46
N THR A 77 -20.90 -11.00 -1.48
CA THR A 77 -19.64 -10.36 -1.06
C THR A 77 -18.52 -10.61 -2.06
N LEU A 78 -18.52 -11.73 -2.78
CA LEU A 78 -17.60 -11.97 -3.90
C LEU A 78 -17.86 -11.02 -5.08
N LEU A 79 -19.12 -10.74 -5.39
CA LEU A 79 -19.48 -9.73 -6.39
C LEU A 79 -19.04 -8.33 -5.95
N ALA A 80 -19.27 -7.97 -4.67
CA ALA A 80 -18.79 -6.72 -4.11
C ALA A 80 -17.26 -6.61 -4.18
N LEU A 81 -16.53 -7.69 -3.89
CA LEU A 81 -15.08 -7.75 -3.98
C LEU A 81 -14.60 -7.51 -5.43
N ARG A 82 -15.22 -8.16 -6.42
CA ARG A 82 -14.88 -7.94 -7.85
C ARG A 82 -15.09 -6.48 -8.27
N LEU A 83 -16.17 -5.86 -7.80
CA LEU A 83 -16.45 -4.45 -8.07
C LEU A 83 -15.42 -3.54 -7.39
N ALA A 84 -15.08 -3.81 -6.13
CA ALA A 84 -14.07 -3.06 -5.38
C ALA A 84 -12.69 -3.15 -6.03
N ILE A 85 -12.28 -4.34 -6.51
CA ILE A 85 -11.04 -4.54 -7.28
C ILE A 85 -11.04 -3.67 -8.54
N THR A 86 -12.13 -3.67 -9.30
CA THR A 86 -12.27 -2.87 -10.53
C THR A 86 -12.18 -1.37 -10.24
N ARG A 87 -12.86 -0.92 -9.18
CA ARG A 87 -12.83 0.48 -8.71
C ARG A 87 -11.42 0.88 -8.29
N TYR A 88 -10.78 0.08 -7.44
CA TYR A 88 -9.42 0.32 -6.97
C TYR A 88 -8.43 0.35 -8.14
N GLY A 89 -8.47 -0.62 -9.05
CA GLY A 89 -7.61 -0.67 -10.23
C GLY A 89 -7.75 0.56 -11.13
N THR A 90 -8.97 1.07 -11.31
CA THR A 90 -9.22 2.31 -12.07
C THR A 90 -8.59 3.53 -11.37
N LEU A 91 -8.78 3.66 -10.07
CA LEU A 91 -8.24 4.78 -9.28
C LEU A 91 -6.72 4.75 -9.18
N VAL A 92 -6.11 3.58 -9.00
CA VAL A 92 -4.65 3.43 -8.95
C VAL A 92 -4.00 3.76 -10.29
N ARG A 93 -4.61 3.35 -11.42
CA ARG A 93 -4.13 3.76 -12.75
C ARG A 93 -4.24 5.27 -12.94
N ARG A 94 -5.35 5.87 -12.51
CA ARG A 94 -5.53 7.34 -12.55
C ARG A 94 -4.47 8.04 -11.70
N PHE A 95 -4.26 7.61 -10.46
CA PHE A 95 -3.22 8.12 -9.55
C PHE A 95 -1.82 8.05 -10.19
N ALA A 96 -1.47 6.93 -10.82
CA ALA A 96 -0.19 6.77 -11.50
C ALA A 96 -0.03 7.73 -12.70
N SER A 97 -1.08 7.92 -13.48
CA SER A 97 -1.03 8.76 -14.69
C SER A 97 -1.09 10.27 -14.41
N ILE A 98 -1.84 10.70 -13.40
CA ILE A 98 -2.12 12.12 -13.12
C ILE A 98 -1.34 12.62 -11.91
N THR A 99 -1.46 11.95 -10.76
CA THR A 99 -0.84 12.42 -9.52
C THR A 99 0.66 12.17 -9.52
N CYS A 100 1.13 10.97 -9.89
CA CYS A 100 2.57 10.67 -9.87
C CYS A 100 3.37 11.46 -10.90
N THR A 101 2.75 11.94 -11.99
CA THR A 101 3.42 12.76 -13.00
C THR A 101 3.55 14.23 -12.57
N ALA A 102 2.68 14.69 -11.66
CA ALA A 102 2.67 16.05 -11.15
C ALA A 102 3.72 16.34 -10.05
N PHE A 103 4.23 15.32 -9.36
CA PHE A 103 5.18 15.48 -8.26
C PHE A 103 6.55 14.86 -8.59
N ASP A 104 7.63 15.58 -8.31
CA ASP A 104 8.99 15.02 -8.36
C ASP A 104 9.25 14.19 -7.09
N THR A 105 8.85 12.92 -7.11
CA THR A 105 9.08 11.98 -6.01
C THR A 105 10.49 11.40 -6.08
N ARG A 106 11.21 11.48 -4.98
CA ARG A 106 12.55 10.91 -4.81
C ARG A 106 12.55 9.90 -3.68
N GLU A 107 13.55 9.04 -3.71
CA GLU A 107 13.82 8.12 -2.63
C GLU A 107 13.94 8.83 -1.28
N THR A 108 13.43 8.16 -0.26
CA THR A 108 13.68 8.59 1.10
C THR A 108 15.18 8.52 1.42
N PRO A 109 15.70 9.35 2.34
CA PRO A 109 17.11 9.29 2.75
C PRO A 109 17.55 7.87 3.16
N ARG A 110 16.63 7.08 3.72
CA ARG A 110 16.88 5.70 4.12
C ARG A 110 16.99 4.75 2.93
N GLU A 111 16.10 4.84 1.94
CA GLU A 111 16.18 4.03 0.72
C GLU A 111 17.48 4.34 -0.03
N HIS A 112 17.82 5.62 -0.12
CA HIS A 112 19.08 6.08 -0.70
C HIS A 112 20.29 5.49 0.06
N GLN A 113 20.34 5.60 1.39
CA GLN A 113 21.40 5.00 2.20
C GLN A 113 21.48 3.46 2.04
N ALA A 114 20.34 2.78 2.00
CA ALA A 114 20.28 1.34 1.81
C ALA A 114 20.74 0.91 0.41
N ARG A 115 20.51 1.74 -0.62
CA ARG A 115 21.07 1.56 -1.96
C ARG A 115 22.58 1.78 -1.95
N MET A 116 23.06 2.86 -1.34
CA MET A 116 24.49 3.15 -1.26
C MET A 116 25.26 2.01 -0.57
N ARG A 117 24.73 1.46 0.52
CA ARG A 117 25.32 0.27 1.19
C ARG A 117 25.35 -0.96 0.30
N ARG A 118 24.32 -1.20 -0.51
CA ARG A 118 24.28 -2.32 -1.46
C ARG A 118 25.27 -2.12 -2.61
N ALA A 119 25.36 -0.90 -3.12
CA ALA A 119 26.32 -0.54 -4.16
C ALA A 119 27.77 -0.68 -3.66
N SER A 120 28.06 -0.25 -2.43
CA SER A 120 29.39 -0.40 -1.82
C SER A 120 29.75 -1.85 -1.51
N ALA A 121 28.77 -2.70 -1.19
CA ALA A 121 28.98 -4.14 -1.00
C ALA A 121 29.21 -4.89 -2.33
N GLN A 122 28.70 -4.35 -3.44
CA GLN A 122 28.87 -4.92 -4.79
C GLN A 122 30.07 -4.36 -5.55
N SER A 123 30.68 -3.26 -5.08
CA SER A 123 31.83 -2.61 -5.73
C SER A 123 33.16 -3.27 -5.36
N GLY A 124 33.29 -4.56 -5.65
CA GLY A 124 34.57 -5.09 -6.14
C GLY A 124 34.69 -4.71 -7.61
N ALA A 125 35.50 -3.68 -7.92
CA ALA A 125 35.84 -3.17 -9.25
C ALA A 125 34.67 -2.66 -10.14
N GLY A 126 34.47 -1.32 -10.19
CA GLY A 126 33.80 -0.65 -11.32
C GLY A 126 32.33 -0.22 -11.14
N GLY A 127 31.88 0.04 -9.90
CA GLY A 127 30.49 0.44 -9.63
C GLY A 127 30.10 1.77 -10.30
N LYS A 128 29.09 1.74 -11.19
CA LYS A 128 28.49 2.92 -11.81
C LYS A 128 28.04 3.93 -10.73
N PRO A 129 28.20 5.25 -10.96
CA PRO A 129 27.72 6.26 -10.03
C PRO A 129 26.22 6.06 -9.78
N ALA A 130 25.79 6.30 -8.53
CA ALA A 130 24.40 6.16 -8.13
C ALA A 130 23.52 6.97 -9.09
N GLY A 131 22.73 6.26 -9.90
CA GLY A 131 21.79 6.86 -10.83
C GLY A 131 20.73 7.70 -10.11
N ASP A 132 19.97 8.45 -10.90
CA ASP A 132 18.93 9.36 -10.43
C ASP A 132 18.06 8.75 -9.31
N SER A 133 17.89 9.51 -8.22
CA SER A 133 17.09 9.15 -7.04
C SER A 133 15.58 9.23 -7.28
N ARG A 134 15.17 9.61 -8.50
CA ARG A 134 13.78 9.74 -8.88
C ARG A 134 13.08 8.39 -8.81
N TRP A 135 11.97 8.36 -8.10
CA TRP A 135 11.20 7.16 -7.85
C TRP A 135 9.79 7.36 -8.37
N THR A 136 9.39 6.57 -9.36
CA THR A 136 8.02 6.59 -9.91
C THR A 136 7.23 5.37 -9.48
N PHE A 137 5.92 5.54 -9.35
CA PHE A 137 5.03 4.44 -9.00
C PHE A 137 4.93 3.45 -10.16
N ASN A 138 5.28 2.18 -9.91
CA ASN A 138 5.29 1.13 -10.92
C ASN A 138 4.01 0.27 -10.83
N LEU A 139 3.15 0.39 -11.86
CA LEU A 139 1.91 -0.38 -12.00
C LEU A 139 2.12 -1.86 -12.37
N GLN A 140 3.25 -2.19 -13.01
CA GLN A 140 3.57 -3.54 -13.49
C GLN A 140 4.04 -4.48 -12.36
N ARG A 141 3.93 -4.03 -11.10
CA ARG A 141 4.27 -4.88 -9.96
C ARG A 141 3.26 -6.00 -9.88
N PHE A 142 3.78 -7.21 -9.83
CA PHE A 142 3.02 -8.43 -9.66
C PHE A 142 1.91 -8.32 -8.59
N LYS A 143 2.21 -7.68 -7.44
CA LYS A 143 1.24 -7.46 -6.35
C LYS A 143 -0.03 -6.74 -6.77
N VAL A 144 0.04 -5.83 -7.74
CA VAL A 144 -1.13 -5.09 -8.25
C VAL A 144 -2.02 -6.00 -9.09
N HIS A 145 -1.40 -6.89 -9.88
CA HIS A 145 -2.11 -7.81 -10.75
C HIS A 145 -2.73 -8.99 -9.98
N ALA A 146 -2.03 -9.50 -8.97
CA ALA A 146 -2.47 -10.61 -8.14
C ALA A 146 -3.78 -10.35 -7.38
N ILE A 147 -4.11 -9.07 -7.14
CA ILE A 147 -5.37 -8.65 -6.51
C ILE A 147 -6.56 -9.10 -7.37
N GLY A 148 -6.42 -9.13 -8.70
CA GLY A 148 -7.46 -9.57 -9.61
C GLY A 148 -7.86 -11.04 -9.42
N ASP A 149 -6.92 -11.86 -8.94
CA ASP A 149 -7.13 -13.31 -8.78
C ASP A 149 -7.78 -13.66 -7.45
N TRP A 150 -7.85 -12.73 -6.50
CA TRP A 150 -8.38 -12.98 -5.16
C TRP A 150 -9.79 -13.61 -5.15
N PRO A 151 -10.78 -13.17 -5.95
CA PRO A 151 -12.10 -13.79 -5.92
C PRO A 151 -12.10 -15.26 -6.33
N ALA A 152 -11.24 -15.64 -7.29
CA ALA A 152 -11.07 -17.02 -7.72
C ALA A 152 -10.38 -17.84 -6.62
N LEU A 153 -9.27 -17.33 -6.06
CA LEU A 153 -8.55 -17.97 -4.96
C LEU A 153 -9.45 -18.17 -3.74
N ILE A 154 -10.30 -17.20 -3.42
CA ILE A 154 -11.24 -17.29 -2.30
C ILE A 154 -12.28 -18.39 -2.51
N THR A 155 -12.72 -18.57 -3.74
CA THR A 155 -13.71 -19.59 -4.10
C THR A 155 -13.11 -21.00 -4.05
N GLU A 156 -11.85 -21.15 -4.45
CA GLU A 156 -11.18 -22.45 -4.55
C GLU A 156 -10.54 -22.90 -3.23
N PHE A 157 -9.87 -21.99 -2.51
CA PHE A 157 -9.06 -22.32 -1.33
C PHE A 157 -9.61 -21.75 -0.02
N GLY A 158 -10.71 -20.98 -0.08
CA GLY A 158 -11.28 -20.29 1.08
C GLY A 158 -10.63 -18.93 1.35
N THR A 159 -10.84 -18.37 2.55
CA THR A 159 -10.45 -16.99 2.87
C THR A 159 -8.94 -16.76 2.82
N LEU A 160 -8.54 -15.53 2.50
CA LEU A 160 -7.12 -15.11 2.41
C LEU A 160 -6.38 -15.16 3.76
N GLU A 161 -7.09 -15.39 4.87
CA GLU A 161 -6.48 -15.57 6.20
C GLU A 161 -5.81 -16.95 6.34
N ASN A 162 -6.28 -17.97 5.60
CA ASN A 162 -5.93 -19.38 5.86
C ASN A 162 -4.74 -19.89 5.04
N TYR A 163 -4.26 -19.14 4.05
CA TYR A 163 -3.10 -19.54 3.26
C TYR A 163 -2.30 -18.32 2.78
N SER A 164 -0.97 -18.43 2.83
CA SER A 164 -0.08 -17.49 2.16
C SER A 164 0.54 -18.18 0.95
N THR A 165 0.11 -17.81 -0.25
CA THR A 165 0.74 -18.26 -1.51
C THR A 165 2.01 -17.46 -1.84
N TRP A 166 2.32 -16.41 -1.05
CA TRP A 166 3.40 -15.45 -1.31
C TRP A 166 4.74 -15.75 -0.63
N SER A 167 5.03 -17.00 -0.32
CA SER A 167 6.39 -17.43 0.03
C SER A 167 7.20 -17.71 -1.23
N VAL A 168 7.55 -16.65 -1.97
CA VAL A 168 8.60 -16.73 -2.98
C VAL A 168 9.95 -16.56 -2.27
N ARG A 169 10.74 -17.63 -2.28
CA ARG A 169 12.14 -17.65 -1.85
C ARG A 169 12.99 -16.66 -2.62
#